data_AF-A0A7S2B9I2-F1
#
_entry.id   AF-A0A7S2B9I2-F1
#
_cell.length_a   1.000
_cell.length_b   1.000
_cell.length_c   1.000
_cell.angle_alpha   90.00
_cell.angle_beta   90.00
_cell.angle_gamma   90.00
#
_symmetry.space_group_name_H-M   'P 1'
#
loop_
_entity.id
_entity.type
_entity.pdbx_description
1 polymer ?
#
loop_
_entity_poly.entity_id
_entity_poly.type
_entity_poly.pdbx_seq_one_letter_code
_entity_poly.pdbx_strand_id
1 'polypeptide(L)'
;VATHPRFGVLFGAHGGSVSASGPAGTGSLAQELITVTLRSMAAGSIEKEPVKKKVPASFQVAKVKQLCKRLFDLDIDLQVLYYESGDKQSGVVPNYLDDDDSSLGFFGVQDGAVIYMNERDVAGEERTKEAWAQEQRAREEEQERRVKSFKALQVAERGAELDGLAAAASSS
;
A
#
# COMPACT_ATOMS: atom_id res chain seq x y z
N VAL A 1 3.93 17.25 46.90
CA VAL A 1 4.46 17.92 45.68
C VAL A 1 4.98 16.82 44.77
N ALA A 2 4.26 16.51 43.69
CA ALA A 2 4.64 15.42 42.78
C ALA A 2 5.94 15.80 42.03
N THR A 3 7.06 15.21 42.44
CA THR A 3 8.37 15.35 41.83
C THR A 3 8.39 14.57 40.51
N HIS A 4 7.89 15.19 39.44
CA HIS A 4 8.12 14.66 38.10
C HIS A 4 9.62 14.72 37.77
N PRO A 5 10.23 13.60 37.33
CA PRO A 5 11.61 13.60 36.90
C PRO A 5 11.77 14.58 35.73
N ARG A 6 12.71 15.52 35.87
CA ARG A 6 12.99 16.52 34.84
C ARG A 6 13.45 15.81 33.58
N PHE A 7 12.82 16.18 32.46
CA PHE A 7 13.05 15.63 31.11
C PHE A 7 14.54 15.39 30.79
N GLY A 8 15.44 16.28 31.23
CA GLY A 8 16.88 16.14 30.99
C GLY A 8 17.52 14.85 31.53
N VAL A 9 17.05 14.31 32.66
CA VAL A 9 17.59 13.05 33.22
C VAL A 9 17.09 11.85 32.42
N LEU A 10 15.82 11.89 32.02
CA LEU A 10 15.20 10.84 31.19
C LEU A 10 15.82 10.80 29.79
N PHE A 11 16.09 11.97 29.21
CA PHE A 11 16.74 12.13 27.91
C PHE A 11 18.18 11.65 27.93
N GLY A 12 18.93 11.89 29.02
CA GLY A 12 20.30 11.36 29.15
C GLY A 12 20.35 9.83 29.28
N ALA A 13 19.37 9.22 29.94
CA ALA A 13 19.35 7.78 30.16
C ALA A 13 18.77 6.97 28.99
N HIS A 14 17.84 7.56 28.21
CA HIS A 14 17.07 6.85 27.19
C HIS A 14 17.00 7.57 25.82
N GLY A 15 17.66 8.71 25.66
CA GLY A 15 17.65 9.52 24.42
C GLY A 15 18.49 8.90 23.31
N GLY A 16 18.14 7.70 22.88
CA GLY A 16 18.61 7.11 21.63
C GLY A 16 17.94 7.79 20.44
N SER A 17 18.74 8.56 19.70
CA SER A 17 18.49 9.14 18.36
C SER A 17 17.05 9.59 18.08
N VAL A 18 16.66 10.73 18.65
CA VAL A 18 15.86 11.67 17.86
C VAL A 18 16.86 12.36 16.93
N SER A 19 16.80 12.07 15.63
CA SER A 19 17.54 12.88 14.66
C SER A 19 17.19 14.33 14.93
N ALA A 20 18.19 15.13 15.28
CA ALA A 20 18.01 16.54 15.60
C ALA A 20 17.39 17.22 14.38
N SER A 21 16.07 17.44 14.43
CA SER A 21 15.42 18.41 13.58
C SER A 21 16.07 19.76 13.89
N GLY A 22 16.73 20.33 12.88
CA GLY A 22 17.33 21.66 12.96
C GLY A 22 16.33 22.72 13.41
N PRO A 23 16.80 23.92 13.77
CA PRO A 23 15.98 24.92 14.44
C PRO A 23 14.72 25.23 13.62
N ALA A 24 13.56 24.98 14.23
CA ALA A 24 12.25 25.35 13.70
C ALA A 24 12.16 26.89 13.62
N GLY A 25 12.60 27.43 12.48
CA GLY A 25 12.46 28.82 12.11
C GLY A 25 11.00 29.15 11.84
N THR A 26 10.41 29.92 12.74
CA THR A 26 9.09 30.55 12.59
C THR A 26 9.20 31.70 11.61
N GLY A 27 9.03 31.41 10.32
CA GLY A 27 8.98 32.45 9.30
C GLY A 27 8.71 31.87 7.92
N SER A 28 7.49 32.09 7.41
CA SER A 28 7.13 32.04 5.99
C SER A 28 7.69 30.86 5.19
N LEU A 29 6.91 29.77 5.08
CA LEU A 29 6.64 28.87 3.94
C LEU A 29 7.36 29.12 2.58
N ALA A 30 8.63 29.50 2.58
CA ALA A 30 9.51 29.46 1.43
C ALA A 30 9.75 27.99 1.18
N GLN A 31 8.92 27.41 0.31
CA GLN A 31 9.02 26.06 -0.25
C GLN A 31 10.39 25.44 0.01
N GLU A 32 10.49 24.62 1.06
CA GLU A 32 11.75 23.97 1.41
C GLU A 32 12.15 23.11 0.21
N LEU A 33 13.12 23.59 -0.56
CA LEU A 33 13.55 22.94 -1.78
C LEU A 33 14.50 21.82 -1.39
N ILE A 34 14.07 20.59 -1.63
CA ILE A 34 14.86 19.39 -1.44
C ILE A 34 15.48 18.94 -2.77
N THR A 35 16.68 18.40 -2.70
CA THR A 35 17.41 17.81 -3.82
C THR A 35 17.20 16.32 -3.77
N VAL A 36 16.43 15.78 -4.70
CA VAL A 36 16.20 14.34 -4.82
C VAL A 36 16.99 13.78 -5.98
N THR A 37 17.48 12.55 -5.84
CA THR A 37 18.09 11.78 -6.94
C THR A 37 17.08 10.76 -7.43
N LEU A 38 16.70 10.84 -8.70
CA LEU A 38 15.81 9.88 -9.33
C LEU A 38 16.65 8.80 -10.01
N ARG A 39 16.41 7.52 -9.68
CA ARG A 39 17.11 6.37 -10.26
C ARG A 39 16.12 5.37 -10.83
N SER A 40 16.26 5.04 -12.10
CA SER A 40 15.49 3.97 -12.74
C SER A 40 16.06 2.60 -12.41
N MET A 41 15.21 1.68 -11.98
CA MET A 41 15.48 0.24 -11.80
C MET A 41 14.66 -0.62 -12.77
N ALA A 42 13.80 -0.01 -13.59
CA ALA A 42 13.06 -0.68 -14.66
C ALA A 42 14.02 -1.24 -15.73
N ALA A 43 13.69 -2.42 -16.28
CA ALA A 43 14.56 -3.14 -17.21
C ALA A 43 14.93 -2.31 -18.44
N GLY A 44 13.98 -1.57 -19.01
CA GLY A 44 14.19 -0.74 -20.20
C GLY A 44 14.99 0.55 -19.97
N SER A 45 15.30 0.91 -18.71
CA SER A 45 15.94 2.18 -18.38
C SER A 45 16.98 2.09 -17.25
N ILE A 46 17.39 0.89 -16.87
CA ILE A 46 18.39 0.67 -15.82
C ILE A 46 19.77 1.25 -16.17
N GLU A 47 20.06 1.35 -17.48
CA GLU A 47 21.31 1.92 -17.99
C GLU A 47 21.35 3.45 -17.94
N LYS A 48 20.18 4.11 -17.75
CA LYS A 48 20.12 5.57 -17.69
C LYS A 48 20.72 6.07 -16.37
N GLU A 49 21.54 7.11 -16.46
CA GLU A 49 22.18 7.70 -15.28
C GLU A 49 21.16 8.29 -14.29
N PRO A 50 21.40 8.18 -12.97
CA PRO A 50 20.56 8.81 -11.97
C PRO A 50 20.54 10.34 -12.13
N VAL A 51 19.35 10.94 -12.09
CA VAL A 51 19.16 12.36 -12.34
C VAL A 51 18.84 13.11 -11.06
N LYS A 52 19.65 14.11 -10.71
CA LYS A 52 19.38 14.99 -9.56
C LYS A 52 18.41 16.10 -9.94
N LYS A 53 17.39 16.31 -9.11
CA LYS A 53 16.35 17.34 -9.32
C LYS A 53 16.06 18.05 -8.00
N LYS A 54 16.01 19.38 -8.08
CA LYS A 54 15.62 20.23 -6.96
C LYS A 54 14.13 20.49 -7.06
N VAL A 55 13.37 20.06 -6.05
CA VAL A 55 11.91 20.14 -6.02
C VAL A 55 11.46 20.62 -4.63
N PRO A 56 10.30 21.29 -4.50
CA PRO A 56 9.74 21.59 -3.18
C PRO A 56 9.42 20.31 -2.40
N ALA A 57 9.52 20.34 -1.07
CA ALA A 57 9.02 19.25 -0.23
C ALA A 57 7.50 19.02 -0.42
N SER A 58 6.75 20.06 -0.79
CA SER A 58 5.33 19.99 -1.13
C SER A 58 5.04 19.40 -2.53
N PHE A 59 6.05 18.92 -3.25
CA PHE A 59 5.89 18.35 -4.58
C PHE A 59 5.13 17.02 -4.48
N GLN A 60 4.09 16.85 -5.30
CA GLN A 60 3.21 15.67 -5.26
C GLN A 60 3.83 14.46 -5.96
N VAL A 61 3.51 13.26 -5.48
CA VAL A 61 3.98 12.01 -6.07
C VAL A 61 3.53 11.87 -7.53
N ALA A 62 2.30 12.28 -7.88
CA ALA A 62 1.84 12.30 -9.26
C ALA A 62 2.79 13.07 -10.20
N LYS A 63 3.32 14.21 -9.74
CA LYS A 63 4.25 15.04 -10.51
C LYS A 63 5.65 14.42 -10.58
N VAL A 64 6.06 13.68 -9.56
CA VAL A 64 7.29 12.89 -9.59
C VAL A 64 7.17 11.78 -10.63
N LYS A 65 6.04 11.06 -10.70
CA LYS A 65 5.81 10.04 -11.73
C LYS A 65 5.82 10.63 -13.14
N GLN A 66 5.22 11.81 -13.35
CA GLN A 66 5.31 12.53 -14.62
C GLN A 66 6.77 12.90 -14.99
N LEU A 67 7.56 13.33 -14.01
CA LEU A 67 8.97 13.65 -14.20
C LEU A 67 9.78 12.40 -14.56
N CYS A 68 9.52 11.28 -13.87
CA CYS A 68 10.11 9.98 -14.15
C CYS A 68 9.75 9.47 -15.56
N LYS A 69 8.48 9.61 -15.98
CA LYS A 69 8.06 9.31 -17.38
C LYS A 69 8.89 10.10 -18.38
N ARG A 70 9.09 11.40 -18.14
CA ARG A 70 9.82 12.26 -19.06
C ARG A 70 11.33 11.99 -19.12
N LEU A 71 11.92 11.45 -18.05
CA LEU A 71 13.36 11.16 -17.95
C LEU A 71 13.69 9.73 -18.39
N PHE A 72 12.85 8.78 -18.00
CA PHE A 72 13.10 7.36 -18.15
C PHE A 72 12.15 6.69 -19.14
N ASP A 73 11.14 7.38 -19.68
CA ASP A 73 10.23 6.85 -20.71
C ASP A 73 9.45 5.60 -20.25
N LEU A 74 9.09 5.55 -18.96
CA LEU A 74 8.19 4.55 -18.40
C LEU A 74 6.82 5.17 -18.15
N ASP A 75 5.75 4.48 -18.51
CA ASP A 75 4.39 4.99 -18.30
C ASP A 75 4.02 5.09 -16.82
N ILE A 76 3.26 6.12 -16.45
CA ILE A 76 2.93 6.46 -15.07
C ILE A 76 2.26 5.29 -14.33
N ASP A 77 1.38 4.56 -15.01
CA ASP A 77 0.64 3.43 -14.43
C ASP A 77 1.52 2.18 -14.17
N LEU A 78 2.66 2.11 -14.85
CA LEU A 78 3.66 1.05 -14.69
C LEU A 78 4.76 1.43 -13.70
N GLN A 79 4.76 2.65 -13.17
CA GLN A 79 5.79 3.10 -12.22
C GLN A 79 5.43 2.74 -10.79
N VAL A 80 6.34 2.04 -10.11
CA VAL A 80 6.34 1.87 -8.66
C VAL A 80 7.49 2.67 -8.08
N LEU A 81 7.17 3.75 -7.36
CA LEU A 81 8.16 4.62 -6.74
C LEU A 81 8.34 4.24 -5.27
N TYR A 82 9.59 4.20 -4.80
CA TYR A 82 9.90 4.07 -3.38
C TYR A 82 11.18 4.82 -3.04
N TYR A 83 11.38 5.09 -1.76
CA TYR A 83 12.63 5.65 -1.27
C TYR A 83 13.09 4.89 -0.02
N GLU A 84 14.38 4.92 0.24
CA GLU A 84 14.99 4.28 1.42
C GLU A 84 15.39 5.39 2.40
N SER A 85 14.77 5.42 3.58
CA SER A 85 15.12 6.36 4.65
C SER A 85 16.22 5.79 5.54
N GLY A 86 17.47 6.19 5.33
CA GLY A 86 18.59 5.88 6.23
C GLY A 86 19.75 5.12 5.59
N ASP A 87 20.70 4.66 6.42
CA ASP A 87 21.88 3.94 5.98
C ASP A 87 21.51 2.53 5.51
N LYS A 88 21.97 2.16 4.30
CA LYS A 88 21.71 0.87 3.62
C LYS A 88 22.07 -0.37 4.47
N GLN A 89 22.86 -0.20 5.52
CA GLN A 89 23.30 -1.26 6.42
C GLN A 89 22.28 -1.62 7.50
N SER A 90 21.25 -0.82 7.72
CA SER A 90 20.29 -1.03 8.82
C SER A 90 19.10 -1.93 8.45
N GLY A 91 19.05 -2.50 7.24
CA GLY A 91 17.93 -3.36 6.81
C GLY A 91 16.59 -2.63 6.76
N VAL A 92 16.62 -1.32 6.50
CA VAL A 92 15.40 -0.49 6.46
C VAL A 92 14.52 -0.91 5.29
N VAL A 93 13.24 -1.12 5.57
CA VAL A 93 12.23 -1.47 4.58
C VAL A 93 11.97 -0.27 3.65
N PRO A 94 11.85 -0.47 2.33
CA PRO A 94 11.49 0.59 1.39
C PRO A 94 10.15 1.26 1.75
N ASN A 95 10.12 2.60 1.70
CA ASN A 95 8.88 3.37 1.81
C ASN A 95 8.33 3.65 0.40
N TYR A 96 7.18 3.05 0.10
CA TYR A 96 6.50 3.21 -1.18
C TYR A 96 5.75 4.55 -1.26
N LEU A 97 5.81 5.18 -2.42
CA LEU A 97 5.10 6.41 -2.75
C LEU A 97 3.86 6.04 -3.57
N ASP A 98 2.86 5.48 -2.90
CA ASP A 98 1.66 4.89 -3.50
C ASP A 98 0.49 5.89 -3.65
N ASP A 99 0.39 6.87 -2.75
CA ASP A 99 -0.58 7.96 -2.85
C ASP A 99 -0.07 9.12 -3.72
N ASP A 100 -0.71 9.30 -4.87
CA ASP A 100 -0.40 10.31 -5.89
C ASP A 100 -0.72 11.75 -5.46
N ASP A 101 -1.70 11.93 -4.57
CA ASP A 101 -2.14 13.25 -4.09
C ASP A 101 -1.26 13.76 -2.94
N SER A 102 -0.58 12.84 -2.26
CA SER A 102 0.34 13.12 -1.17
C SER A 102 1.65 13.76 -1.65
N SER A 103 2.24 14.55 -0.76
CA SER A 103 3.50 15.27 -1.02
C SER A 103 4.73 14.44 -0.60
N LEU A 104 5.88 14.73 -1.21
CA LEU A 104 7.16 14.11 -0.80
C LEU A 104 7.45 14.31 0.69
N GLY A 105 7.14 15.48 1.23
CA GLY A 105 7.27 15.77 2.66
C GLY A 105 6.34 14.93 3.55
N PHE A 106 5.13 14.58 3.08
CA PHE A 106 4.22 13.68 3.80
C PHE A 106 4.83 12.29 3.99
N PHE A 107 5.46 11.77 2.94
CA PHE A 107 6.18 10.50 3.01
C PHE A 107 7.50 10.60 3.79
N GLY A 108 7.96 11.80 4.18
CA GLY A 108 9.21 11.99 4.91
C GLY A 108 10.46 11.97 4.04
N VAL A 109 10.33 12.29 2.75
CA VAL A 109 11.48 12.43 1.84
C VAL A 109 12.26 13.69 2.17
N GLN A 110 13.55 13.53 2.46
CA GLN A 110 14.45 14.62 2.87
C GLN A 110 15.40 15.05 1.74
N ASP A 111 16.11 16.16 1.95
CA ASP A 111 17.18 16.60 1.05
C ASP A 111 18.27 15.51 0.91
N GLY A 112 18.72 15.26 -0.31
CA GLY A 112 19.68 14.22 -0.65
C GLY A 112 19.09 12.83 -0.82
N ALA A 113 17.78 12.63 -0.61
CA ALA A 113 17.14 11.32 -0.75
C ALA A 113 17.23 10.77 -2.19
N VAL A 114 17.27 9.43 -2.29
CA VAL A 114 17.22 8.71 -3.57
C VAL A 114 15.85 8.07 -3.72
N ILE A 115 15.13 8.47 -4.77
CA ILE A 115 13.86 7.85 -5.16
C ILE A 115 14.16 6.87 -6.28
N TYR A 116 13.77 5.62 -6.06
CA TYR A 116 13.91 4.54 -7.02
C TYR A 116 12.60 4.36 -7.77
N MET A 117 12.69 4.26 -9.09
CA MET A 117 11.56 3.96 -9.97
C MET A 117 11.70 2.52 -10.46
N ASN A 118 10.78 1.67 -10.07
CA ASN A 118 10.68 0.30 -10.58
C ASN A 118 9.48 0.15 -11.53
N GLU A 119 9.49 -0.92 -12.30
CA GLU A 119 8.38 -1.31 -13.17
C GLU A 119 7.42 -2.22 -12.41
N ARG A 120 6.12 -2.03 -12.64
CA ARG A 120 5.05 -2.84 -12.08
C ARG A 120 4.95 -4.15 -12.87
N ASP A 121 5.00 -5.29 -12.18
CA ASP A 121 4.77 -6.61 -12.80
C ASP A 121 3.26 -6.84 -12.99
N VAL A 122 2.69 -6.22 -14.03
CA VAL A 122 1.27 -6.35 -14.36
C VAL A 122 0.88 -7.81 -14.59
N ALA A 123 1.74 -8.59 -15.25
CA ALA A 123 1.48 -10.00 -15.51
C ALA A 123 1.44 -10.83 -14.21
N GLY A 124 2.27 -10.49 -13.23
CA GLY A 124 2.24 -11.08 -11.89
C GLY A 124 0.95 -10.78 -11.14
N GLU A 125 0.49 -9.52 -11.20
CA GLU A 125 -0.72 -9.08 -10.51
C GLU A 125 -2.02 -9.64 -11.12
N GLU A 126 -2.07 -9.79 -12.44
CA GLU A 126 -3.23 -10.41 -13.09
C GLU A 126 -3.37 -11.88 -12.67
N ARG A 127 -2.26 -12.62 -12.63
CA ARG A 127 -2.27 -14.02 -12.16
C ARG A 127 -2.73 -14.16 -10.71
N THR A 128 -2.30 -13.27 -9.82
CA THR A 128 -2.73 -13.32 -8.41
C THR A 128 -4.20 -12.93 -8.25
N LYS A 129 -4.68 -11.94 -9.02
CA LYS A 129 -6.08 -11.52 -9.04
C LYS A 129 -7.00 -12.61 -9.60
N GLU A 130 -6.58 -13.29 -10.66
CA GLU A 130 -7.30 -14.42 -11.26
C GLU A 130 -7.37 -15.60 -10.29
N ALA A 131 -6.26 -15.95 -9.62
CA ALA A 131 -6.25 -17.00 -8.62
C ALA A 131 -7.21 -16.70 -7.46
N TRP A 132 -7.20 -15.46 -6.96
CA TRP A 132 -8.13 -15.02 -5.92
C TRP A 132 -9.59 -15.06 -6.41
N ALA A 133 -9.87 -14.60 -7.63
CA ALA A 133 -11.22 -14.61 -8.21
C ALA A 133 -11.74 -16.05 -8.41
N GLN A 134 -10.89 -16.97 -8.84
CA GLN A 134 -11.24 -18.39 -8.94
C GLN A 134 -11.52 -19.00 -7.57
N GLU A 135 -10.73 -18.65 -6.55
CA GLU A 135 -10.97 -19.11 -5.18
C GLU A 135 -12.29 -18.57 -4.61
N GLN A 136 -12.59 -17.30 -4.82
CA GLN A 136 -13.85 -16.69 -4.38
C GLN A 136 -15.05 -17.36 -5.06
N ARG A 137 -14.98 -17.57 -6.38
CA ARG A 137 -16.04 -18.25 -7.12
C ARG A 137 -16.26 -19.68 -6.65
N ALA A 138 -15.19 -20.43 -6.38
CA ALA A 138 -15.30 -21.80 -5.85
C ALA A 138 -15.98 -21.83 -4.47
N ARG A 139 -15.66 -20.86 -3.59
CA ARG A 139 -16.32 -20.73 -2.28
C ARG A 139 -17.81 -20.39 -2.42
N GLU A 140 -18.17 -19.51 -3.33
CA GLU A 140 -19.57 -19.15 -3.59
C GLU A 140 -20.36 -20.34 -4.12
N GLU A 141 -19.82 -21.09 -5.09
CA GLU A 141 -20.46 -22.29 -5.64
C GLU A 141 -20.68 -23.36 -4.57
N GLU A 142 -19.72 -23.54 -3.65
CA GLU A 142 -19.87 -24.48 -2.54
C GLU A 142 -20.99 -24.05 -1.57
N GLN A 143 -21.05 -22.76 -1.23
CA GLN A 143 -22.11 -22.20 -0.41
C GLN A 143 -23.48 -22.38 -1.09
N GLU A 144 -23.57 -22.09 -2.39
CA GLU A 144 -24.80 -22.31 -3.15
C GLU A 144 -25.20 -23.78 -3.18
N ARG A 145 -24.24 -24.70 -3.32
CA ARG A 145 -24.52 -26.14 -3.33
C ARG A 145 -25.08 -26.61 -1.99
N ARG A 146 -24.53 -26.09 -0.88
CA ARG A 146 -25.03 -26.37 0.48
C ARG A 146 -26.43 -25.82 0.69
N VAL A 147 -26.73 -24.61 0.20
CA VAL A 147 -28.09 -24.04 0.31
C VAL A 147 -29.08 -24.79 -0.57
N LYS A 148 -28.68 -25.18 -1.80
CA LYS A 148 -29.51 -25.97 -2.71
C LYS A 148 -29.84 -27.35 -2.12
N SER A 149 -28.85 -28.05 -1.57
CA SER A 149 -29.09 -29.35 -0.93
C SER A 149 -29.99 -29.22 0.31
N PHE A 150 -29.77 -28.19 1.13
CA PHE A 150 -30.61 -27.93 2.31
C PHE A 150 -32.07 -27.64 1.93
N LYS A 151 -32.30 -26.80 0.92
CA LYS A 151 -33.66 -26.52 0.41
C LYS A 151 -34.33 -27.76 -0.19
N ALA A 152 -33.58 -28.59 -0.91
CA ALA A 152 -34.11 -29.83 -1.48
C ALA A 152 -34.59 -30.80 -0.38
N LEU A 153 -33.84 -30.95 0.72
CA LEU A 153 -34.24 -31.76 1.86
C LEU A 153 -35.52 -31.21 2.52
N GLN A 154 -35.61 -29.90 2.71
CA GLN A 154 -36.78 -29.26 3.34
C GLN A 154 -38.06 -29.41 2.52
N VAL A 155 -37.94 -29.36 1.18
CA VAL A 155 -39.07 -29.59 0.26
C VAL A 155 -39.50 -31.05 0.29
N ALA A 156 -38.56 -31.99 0.31
CA ALA A 156 -38.86 -33.43 0.38
C ALA A 156 -39.55 -33.81 1.70
N GLU A 157 -39.06 -33.25 2.83
CA GLU A 157 -39.65 -33.45 4.15
C GLU A 157 -41.10 -32.94 4.19
N ARG A 158 -41.34 -31.71 3.72
CA ARG A 158 -42.69 -31.12 3.67
C ARG A 158 -43.63 -31.88 2.73
N GLY A 159 -43.12 -32.42 1.63
CA GLY A 159 -43.90 -33.28 0.73
C GLY A 159 -44.35 -34.57 1.40
N ALA A 160 -43.44 -35.24 2.12
CA ALA A 160 -43.74 -36.46 2.85
C ALA A 160 -44.75 -36.25 4.00
N GLU A 161 -44.70 -35.12 4.71
CA GLU A 161 -45.69 -34.76 5.72
C GLU A 161 -47.10 -34.59 5.12
N LEU A 162 -47.21 -33.95 3.95
CA LEU A 162 -48.48 -33.74 3.27
C LEU A 162 -49.08 -35.05 2.75
N ASP A 163 -48.27 -35.94 2.19
CA ASP A 163 -48.72 -37.25 1.72
C ASP A 163 -49.16 -38.15 2.89
N GLY A 164 -48.48 -38.09 4.04
CA GLY A 164 -48.86 -38.79 5.26
C GLY A 164 -50.20 -38.31 5.83
N LEU A 165 -50.45 -37.00 5.79
CA LEU A 165 -51.73 -36.40 6.21
C LEU A 165 -52.87 -36.77 5.24
N ALA A 166 -52.62 -36.80 3.93
CA ALA A 166 -53.61 -37.20 2.93
C ALA A 166 -53.99 -38.68 3.06
N ALA A 167 -53.02 -39.57 3.30
CA ALA A 167 -53.27 -40.98 3.54
C ALA A 167 -54.13 -41.22 4.79
N ALA A 168 -53.86 -40.52 5.90
CA ALA A 168 -54.63 -40.61 7.13
C ALA A 168 -56.07 -40.09 6.99
N ALA A 169 -56.28 -39.06 6.17
CA ALA A 169 -57.60 -38.51 5.87
C ALA A 169 -58.44 -39.43 4.96
N SER A 170 -57.81 -40.30 4.17
CA SER A 170 -58.49 -41.25 3.26
C SER A 170 -58.85 -42.60 3.89
N SER A 171 -58.34 -42.88 5.10
CA SER A 171 -58.59 -44.10 5.87
C SER A 171 -59.57 -43.91 7.03
N SER A 172 -60.21 -42.75 7.13
CA SER A 172 -61.27 -42.42 8.11
C SER A 172 -62.60 -42.25 7.39
#